data_AF-A0A9J6DXB1-F1
#
_entry.id   AF-A0A9J6DXB1-F1
#
_cell.length_a   1.000
_cell.length_b   1.000
_cell.length_c   1.000
_cell.angle_alpha   90.00
_cell.angle_beta   90.00
_cell.angle_gamma   90.00
#
_symmetry.space_group_name_H-M   'P 1'
#
loop_
_entity.id
_entity.type
_entity.pdbx_description
1 polymer ?
#
loop_
_entity_poly.entity_id
_entity_poly.type
_entity_poly.pdbx_seq_one_letter_code
_entity_poly.pdbx_strand_id
1 'polypeptide(L)'
;MLGDWFRVVQLLKGGNSGTDDRQLEEAWNAIGDYYADRHKWKADEKITCHGQEPNLRPSNKDIGSMFGSIGMCNQAVEAYKKCNKVKAAIDICVSLNEWNTAIELAKELNVREIDTLLAQYAKRLLDEGKILSAVELYRKANRFRDAAQLMFKVATEESKKNHAPSVMKKIYVLAATLVEEHRMLSRKTSKATGSTKTTNEASLALNALMSDDAKGTATFRPLDQPWRGAEAFHFYLLAQRQLYEGEYFYSDG
;
A
#
# COMPACT_ATOMS: atom_id res chain seq x y z
N MET A 1 24.86 -30.06 -5.34
CA MET A 1 26.10 -29.32 -5.61
C MET A 1 25.68 -27.96 -6.16
N LEU A 2 26.28 -26.85 -5.69
CA LEU A 2 25.86 -25.48 -6.08
C LEU A 2 26.00 -25.24 -7.60
N GLY A 3 27.00 -25.88 -8.21
CA GLY A 3 27.34 -25.67 -9.61
C GLY A 3 26.26 -26.15 -10.60
N ASP A 4 25.36 -27.04 -10.20
CA ASP A 4 24.40 -27.64 -11.13
C ASP A 4 23.27 -26.66 -11.47
N TRP A 5 22.63 -26.02 -10.48
CA TRP A 5 21.53 -25.10 -10.73
C TRP A 5 21.96 -23.83 -11.49
N PHE A 6 23.17 -23.32 -11.23
CA PHE A 6 23.71 -22.19 -12.01
C PHE A 6 23.97 -22.55 -13.48
N ARG A 7 24.45 -23.78 -13.71
CA ARG A 7 24.64 -24.29 -15.07
C ARG A 7 23.31 -24.54 -15.77
N VAL A 8 22.30 -24.99 -15.04
CA VAL A 8 20.92 -25.10 -15.52
C VAL A 8 20.38 -23.73 -15.96
N VAL A 9 20.55 -22.67 -15.17
CA VAL A 9 20.13 -21.31 -15.55
C VAL A 9 20.84 -20.81 -16.82
N GLN A 10 22.15 -21.04 -16.94
CA GLN A 10 22.89 -20.66 -18.15
C GLN A 10 22.45 -21.45 -19.40
N LEU A 11 22.16 -22.75 -19.25
CA LEU A 11 21.66 -23.58 -20.34
C LEU A 11 20.25 -23.15 -20.76
N LEU A 12 19.37 -22.83 -19.80
CA LEU A 12 18.03 -22.32 -20.08
C LEU A 12 18.05 -20.97 -20.79
N LYS A 13 19.01 -20.08 -20.47
CA LYS A 13 19.17 -18.77 -21.14
C LYS A 13 19.90 -18.84 -22.48
N GLY A 14 20.78 -19.84 -22.69
CA GLY A 14 21.57 -20.01 -23.90
C GLY A 14 20.94 -20.93 -24.96
N GLY A 15 19.93 -21.72 -24.59
CA GLY A 15 19.19 -22.60 -25.50
C GLY A 15 18.25 -21.82 -26.40
N ASN A 16 18.43 -21.92 -27.72
CA ASN A 16 17.68 -21.18 -28.74
C ASN A 16 16.26 -21.73 -28.99
N SER A 17 15.61 -22.28 -27.96
CA SER A 17 14.27 -22.88 -28.00
C SER A 17 13.51 -22.46 -26.76
N GLY A 18 12.31 -21.88 -26.96
CA GLY A 18 11.44 -21.24 -25.97
C GLY A 18 11.70 -21.68 -24.53
N THR A 19 12.35 -20.80 -23.77
CA THR A 19 12.61 -20.97 -22.36
C THR A 19 11.27 -21.17 -21.66
N ASP A 20 11.07 -22.33 -21.05
CA ASP A 20 9.90 -22.53 -20.18
C ASP A 20 10.14 -21.65 -18.94
N ASP A 21 9.51 -20.48 -18.91
CA ASP A 21 9.66 -19.48 -17.84
C ASP A 21 9.51 -20.11 -16.44
N ARG A 22 8.70 -21.17 -16.38
CA ARG A 22 8.48 -21.99 -15.20
C ARG A 22 9.75 -22.72 -14.73
N GLN A 23 10.50 -23.35 -15.64
CA GLN A 23 11.75 -24.06 -15.29
C GLN A 23 12.86 -23.08 -14.89
N LEU A 24 12.86 -21.89 -15.50
CA LEU A 24 13.77 -20.83 -15.13
C LEU A 24 13.46 -20.33 -13.71
N GLU A 25 12.19 -20.12 -13.39
CA GLU A 25 11.72 -19.75 -12.06
C GLU A 25 12.04 -20.82 -11.00
N GLU A 26 11.80 -22.10 -11.29
CA GLU A 26 12.15 -23.22 -10.40
C GLU A 26 13.66 -23.27 -10.10
N ALA A 27 14.50 -23.06 -11.12
CA ALA A 27 15.95 -23.01 -10.94
C ALA A 27 16.39 -21.80 -10.10
N TRP A 28 15.75 -20.64 -10.29
CA TRP A 28 16.01 -19.45 -9.48
C TRP A 28 15.54 -19.61 -8.03
N ASN A 29 14.40 -20.26 -7.80
CA ASN A 29 13.88 -20.56 -6.47
C ASN A 29 14.85 -21.48 -5.71
N ALA A 30 15.33 -22.55 -6.35
CA ALA A 30 16.30 -23.47 -5.74
C ALA A 30 17.64 -22.80 -5.40
N ILE A 31 18.08 -21.83 -6.21
CA ILE A 31 19.27 -21.02 -5.91
C ILE A 31 18.99 -20.11 -4.72
N GLY A 32 17.87 -19.38 -4.71
CA GLY A 32 17.53 -18.45 -3.64
C GLY A 32 17.38 -19.14 -2.27
N ASP A 33 16.72 -20.30 -2.23
CA ASP A 33 16.58 -21.13 -1.01
C ASP A 33 17.96 -21.55 -0.47
N TYR A 34 18.87 -21.99 -1.35
CA TYR A 34 20.24 -22.35 -0.95
C TYR A 34 20.99 -21.17 -0.30
N TYR A 35 20.86 -19.96 -0.85
CA TYR A 35 21.54 -18.78 -0.33
C TYR A 35 20.89 -18.26 0.96
N ALA A 36 19.57 -18.40 1.08
CA ALA A 36 18.82 -18.02 2.27
C ALA A 36 19.21 -18.88 3.49
N ASP A 37 19.25 -20.20 3.34
CA ASP A 37 19.50 -21.16 4.42
C ASP A 37 20.89 -21.03 5.06
N ARG A 38 21.87 -20.52 4.32
CA ARG A 38 23.28 -20.50 4.77
C ARG A 38 23.80 -19.12 5.15
N HIS A 39 22.96 -18.08 5.11
CA HIS A 39 23.33 -16.68 5.41
C HIS A 39 24.57 -16.15 4.66
N LYS A 40 25.02 -16.81 3.58
CA LYS A 40 26.28 -16.48 2.88
C LYS A 40 26.24 -15.15 2.12
N TRP A 41 25.06 -14.60 1.88
CA TRP A 41 24.85 -13.30 1.25
C TRP A 41 25.30 -12.10 2.11
N LYS A 42 25.52 -12.31 3.42
CA LYS A 42 26.15 -11.32 4.30
C LYS A 42 27.67 -11.30 4.21
N ALA A 43 28.29 -12.43 3.88
CA ALA A 43 29.75 -12.59 3.87
C ALA A 43 30.43 -12.02 2.62
N ASP A 44 29.70 -11.88 1.51
CA ASP A 44 30.23 -11.34 0.25
C ASP A 44 30.11 -9.81 0.21
N GLU A 45 30.77 -9.12 1.16
CA GLU A 45 30.84 -7.66 1.26
C GLU A 45 31.65 -7.01 0.10
N LYS A 46 32.39 -7.83 -0.66
CA LYS A 46 33.31 -7.40 -1.73
C LYS A 46 32.71 -7.44 -3.15
N ILE A 47 31.44 -7.80 -3.31
CA ILE A 47 30.81 -7.85 -4.65
C ILE A 47 30.33 -6.44 -5.03
N THR A 48 31.17 -5.75 -5.78
CA THR A 48 30.87 -4.45 -6.37
C THR A 48 29.77 -4.56 -7.43
N CYS A 49 28.90 -3.54 -7.46
CA CYS A 49 27.82 -3.37 -8.45
C CYS A 49 28.33 -3.21 -9.90
N HIS A 50 29.64 -3.01 -10.05
CA HIS A 50 30.36 -2.96 -11.30
C HIS A 50 30.72 -4.39 -11.68
N GLY A 51 29.97 -4.95 -12.62
CA GLY A 51 30.22 -6.30 -13.10
C GLY A 51 31.67 -6.43 -13.56
N GLN A 52 32.41 -7.34 -12.93
CA GLN A 52 33.72 -7.80 -13.40
C GLN A 52 34.22 -8.97 -12.55
N GLU A 53 33.45 -10.06 -12.44
CA GLU A 53 34.06 -11.40 -12.33
C GLU A 53 33.29 -12.38 -13.22
N PRO A 54 33.93 -13.02 -14.23
CA PRO A 54 33.18 -13.35 -15.44
C PRO A 54 32.40 -14.66 -15.41
N ASN A 55 32.61 -15.60 -14.47
CA ASN A 55 32.25 -16.99 -14.79
C ASN A 55 31.44 -17.81 -13.77
N LEU A 56 31.19 -17.36 -12.54
CA LEU A 56 30.51 -18.25 -11.56
C LEU A 56 29.55 -17.61 -10.56
N ARG A 57 29.39 -16.28 -10.50
CA ARG A 57 28.57 -15.62 -9.48
C ARG A 57 27.50 -14.72 -10.08
N PRO A 58 26.21 -14.89 -9.71
CA PRO A 58 25.15 -13.98 -10.13
C PRO A 58 25.45 -12.57 -9.61
N SER A 59 25.11 -11.55 -10.40
CA SER A 59 25.27 -10.17 -9.93
C SER A 59 24.32 -9.91 -8.76
N ASN A 60 24.66 -9.00 -7.84
CA ASN A 60 23.76 -8.65 -6.73
C ASN A 60 22.37 -8.16 -7.22
N LYS A 61 22.25 -7.72 -8.48
CA LYS A 61 20.96 -7.39 -9.13
C LYS A 61 20.14 -8.63 -9.44
N ASP A 62 20.78 -9.68 -9.96
CA ASP A 62 20.12 -10.96 -10.24
C ASP A 62 19.70 -11.62 -8.93
N ILE A 63 20.53 -11.52 -7.89
CA ILE A 63 20.21 -11.99 -6.53
C ILE A 63 19.01 -11.25 -5.95
N GLY A 64 18.95 -9.92 -6.10
CA GLY A 64 17.80 -9.14 -5.69
C GLY A 64 16.52 -9.54 -6.42
N SER A 65 16.61 -9.85 -7.73
CA SER A 65 15.47 -10.31 -8.52
C SER A 65 15.00 -11.70 -8.08
N MET A 66 15.92 -12.62 -7.79
CA MET A 66 15.60 -13.95 -7.25
C MET A 66 14.84 -13.86 -5.93
N PHE A 67 15.35 -13.09 -4.97
CA PHE A 67 14.69 -12.92 -3.69
C PHE A 67 13.31 -12.28 -3.84
N GLY A 68 13.15 -11.36 -4.79
CA GLY A 68 11.86 -10.81 -5.16
C GLY A 68 10.86 -11.89 -5.63
N SER A 69 11.27 -12.78 -6.53
CA SER A 69 10.44 -13.89 -7.02
C SER A 69 10.02 -14.87 -5.92
N ILE A 70 10.89 -15.12 -4.95
CA ILE A 70 10.62 -16.02 -3.81
C ILE A 70 9.78 -15.33 -2.72
N GLY A 71 9.58 -14.01 -2.79
CA GLY A 71 8.85 -13.23 -1.79
C GLY A 71 9.70 -12.75 -0.60
N MET A 72 11.03 -12.90 -0.68
CA MET A 72 11.97 -12.46 0.34
C MET A 72 12.31 -10.96 0.23
N CYS A 73 11.45 -10.09 0.77
CA CYS A 73 11.61 -8.63 0.69
C CYS A 73 12.90 -8.11 1.35
N ASN A 74 13.18 -8.52 2.59
CA ASN A 74 14.28 -7.94 3.37
C ASN A 74 15.65 -8.21 2.73
N GLN A 75 15.83 -9.44 2.23
CA GLN A 75 17.03 -9.90 1.55
C GLN A 75 17.17 -9.22 0.18
N ALA A 76 16.07 -9.09 -0.58
CA ALA A 76 16.05 -8.36 -1.84
C ALA A 76 16.48 -6.89 -1.63
N VAL A 77 15.88 -6.21 -0.66
CA VAL A 77 16.19 -4.81 -0.32
C VAL A 77 17.67 -4.64 0.01
N GLU A 78 18.24 -5.50 0.85
CA GLU A 78 19.66 -5.41 1.21
C GLU A 78 20.57 -5.61 -0.01
N ALA A 79 20.25 -6.56 -0.90
CA ALA A 79 20.99 -6.78 -2.14
C ALA A 79 20.92 -5.58 -3.10
N TYR A 80 19.75 -4.95 -3.24
CA TYR A 80 19.59 -3.75 -4.06
C TYR A 80 20.21 -2.49 -3.43
N LYS A 81 20.22 -2.39 -2.10
CA LYS A 81 20.91 -1.32 -1.36
C LYS A 81 22.42 -1.41 -1.60
N LYS A 82 23.01 -2.61 -1.56
CA LYS A 82 24.42 -2.86 -1.94
C LYS A 82 24.72 -2.49 -3.39
N CYS A 83 23.75 -2.64 -4.30
CA CYS A 83 23.89 -2.25 -5.70
C CYS A 83 23.70 -0.76 -6.00
N ASN A 84 23.40 0.06 -4.98
CA ASN A 84 22.94 1.44 -5.13
C ASN A 84 21.73 1.57 -6.08
N LYS A 85 20.87 0.55 -6.15
CA LYS A 85 19.68 0.47 -7.02
C LYS A 85 18.39 0.50 -6.19
N VAL A 86 18.19 1.58 -5.46
CA VAL A 86 17.07 1.70 -4.52
C VAL A 86 15.70 1.74 -5.22
N LYS A 87 15.60 2.28 -6.45
CA LYS A 87 14.33 2.29 -7.23
C LYS A 87 13.79 0.87 -7.46
N ALA A 88 14.65 -0.05 -7.87
CA ALA A 88 14.29 -1.45 -8.05
C ALA A 88 13.95 -2.15 -6.71
N ALA A 89 14.57 -1.73 -5.61
CA ALA A 89 14.22 -2.22 -4.27
C ALA A 89 12.78 -1.82 -3.90
N ILE A 90 12.43 -0.56 -4.15
CA ILE A 90 11.08 -0.03 -3.89
C ILE A 90 10.05 -0.75 -4.77
N ASP A 91 10.34 -0.95 -6.06
CA ASP A 91 9.44 -1.70 -6.98
C ASP A 91 9.11 -3.10 -6.45
N ILE A 92 10.10 -3.80 -5.89
CA ILE A 92 9.91 -5.14 -5.33
C ILE A 92 9.12 -5.11 -4.02
N CYS A 93 9.46 -4.19 -3.10
CA CYS A 93 8.66 -4.00 -1.87
C CYS A 93 7.19 -3.69 -2.19
N VAL A 94 6.95 -2.89 -3.22
CA VAL A 94 5.60 -2.58 -3.72
C VAL A 94 4.91 -3.82 -4.28
N SER A 95 5.60 -4.62 -5.11
CA SER A 95 5.01 -5.84 -5.66
C SER A 95 4.66 -6.88 -4.60
N LEU A 96 5.44 -6.91 -3.51
CA LEU A 96 5.26 -7.83 -2.39
C LEU A 96 4.40 -7.24 -1.25
N ASN A 97 3.79 -6.07 -1.46
CA ASN A 97 2.89 -5.40 -0.50
C ASN A 97 3.57 -5.01 0.84
N GLU A 98 4.89 -4.90 0.87
CA GLU A 98 5.68 -4.48 2.04
C GLU A 98 5.88 -2.95 2.03
N TRP A 99 4.82 -2.23 2.39
CA TRP A 99 4.78 -0.76 2.29
C TRP A 99 5.66 -0.05 3.32
N ASN A 100 5.84 -0.63 4.51
CA ASN A 100 6.62 0.03 5.57
C ASN A 100 8.09 0.17 5.13
N THR A 101 8.68 -0.92 4.60
CA THR A 101 10.05 -0.93 4.09
C THR A 101 10.19 -0.07 2.83
N ALA A 102 9.21 -0.12 1.92
CA ALA A 102 9.19 0.74 0.72
C ALA A 102 9.26 2.23 1.08
N ILE A 103 8.46 2.67 2.06
CA ILE A 103 8.41 4.06 2.50
C ILE A 103 9.70 4.46 3.24
N GLU A 104 10.28 3.58 4.04
CA GLU A 104 11.57 3.81 4.69
C GLU A 104 12.69 4.00 3.66
N LEU A 105 12.78 3.12 2.66
CA LEU A 105 13.74 3.24 1.57
C LEU A 105 13.51 4.51 0.73
N ALA A 106 12.26 4.90 0.53
CA ALA A 106 11.93 6.12 -0.19
C ALA A 106 12.33 7.38 0.61
N LYS A 107 12.19 7.36 1.95
CA LYS A 107 12.67 8.42 2.85
C LYS A 107 14.18 8.59 2.80
N GLU A 108 14.94 7.49 2.69
CA GLU A 108 16.39 7.53 2.52
C GLU A 108 16.82 8.21 1.21
N LEU A 109 15.99 8.15 0.15
CA LEU A 109 16.34 8.66 -1.18
C LEU A 109 16.18 10.18 -1.33
N ASN A 110 15.07 10.73 -0.82
CA ASN A 110 14.72 12.15 -0.61
C ASN A 110 13.20 12.31 -0.60
N VAL A 111 12.68 13.24 0.21
CA VAL A 111 11.23 13.46 0.42
C VAL A 111 10.42 13.76 -0.86
N ARG A 112 11.02 14.37 -1.90
CA ARG A 112 10.29 14.83 -3.10
C ARG A 112 9.98 13.74 -4.13
N GLU A 113 10.84 12.72 -4.26
CA GLU A 113 10.58 11.63 -5.22
C GLU A 113 9.51 10.66 -4.70
N ILE A 114 9.31 10.60 -3.37
CA ILE A 114 8.36 9.70 -2.70
C ILE A 114 6.94 9.95 -3.19
N ASP A 115 6.49 11.20 -3.21
CA ASP A 115 5.11 11.53 -3.60
C ASP A 115 4.82 11.15 -5.05
N THR A 116 5.80 11.31 -5.94
CA THR A 116 5.66 10.95 -7.36
C THR A 116 5.62 9.43 -7.56
N LEU A 117 6.47 8.69 -6.84
CA LEU A 117 6.49 7.23 -6.88
C LEU A 117 5.20 6.64 -6.30
N LEU A 118 4.77 7.13 -5.13
CA LEU A 118 3.51 6.72 -4.50
C LEU A 118 2.31 6.97 -5.42
N ALA A 119 2.27 8.10 -6.12
CA ALA A 119 1.21 8.40 -7.08
C ALA A 119 1.19 7.42 -8.26
N GLN A 120 2.35 7.05 -8.81
CA GLN A 120 2.46 6.07 -9.89
C GLN A 120 2.02 4.67 -9.44
N TYR A 121 2.44 4.23 -8.25
CA TYR A 121 2.03 2.94 -7.70
C TYR A 121 0.54 2.90 -7.36
N ALA A 122 0.01 3.94 -6.74
CA ALA A 122 -1.41 4.01 -6.45
C ALA A 122 -2.24 4.00 -7.75
N LYS A 123 -1.79 4.68 -8.81
CA LYS A 123 -2.43 4.60 -10.13
C LYS A 123 -2.45 3.17 -10.67
N ARG A 124 -1.30 2.49 -10.67
CA ARG A 124 -1.21 1.08 -11.11
C ARG A 124 -2.12 0.16 -10.32
N LEU A 125 -2.17 0.30 -8.99
CA LEU A 125 -3.07 -0.49 -8.13
C LEU A 125 -4.54 -0.22 -8.40
N LEU A 126 -4.90 1.02 -8.73
CA LEU A 126 -6.25 1.39 -9.13
C LEU A 126 -6.61 0.80 -10.50
N ASP A 127 -5.68 0.81 -11.45
CA ASP A 127 -5.84 0.20 -12.76
C ASP A 127 -6.00 -1.34 -12.66
N GLU A 128 -5.29 -1.98 -11.71
CA GLU A 128 -5.44 -3.40 -11.36
C GLU A 128 -6.72 -3.71 -10.56
N GLY A 129 -7.50 -2.69 -10.14
CA GLY A 129 -8.70 -2.86 -9.32
C GLY A 129 -8.45 -3.19 -7.84
N LYS A 130 -7.19 -3.17 -7.38
CA LYS A 130 -6.79 -3.43 -5.99
C LYS A 130 -6.97 -2.17 -5.12
N ILE A 131 -8.23 -1.74 -4.99
CA ILE A 131 -8.62 -0.52 -4.27
C ILE A 131 -8.15 -0.55 -2.80
N LEU A 132 -8.33 -1.66 -2.09
CA LEU A 132 -7.99 -1.76 -0.66
C LEU A 132 -6.47 -1.63 -0.42
N SER A 133 -5.65 -2.23 -1.27
CA SER A 133 -4.20 -2.09 -1.23
C SER A 133 -3.77 -0.65 -1.49
N ALA A 134 -4.42 0.04 -2.44
CA ALA A 134 -4.16 1.47 -2.69
C ALA A 134 -4.53 2.35 -1.48
N VAL A 135 -5.62 2.03 -0.77
CA VAL A 135 -6.03 2.74 0.45
C VAL A 135 -5.04 2.50 1.58
N GLU A 136 -4.55 1.26 1.74
CA GLU A 136 -3.52 0.95 2.72
C GLU A 136 -2.22 1.71 2.44
N LEU A 137 -1.81 1.78 1.17
CA LEU A 137 -0.66 2.57 0.74
C LEU A 137 -0.80 4.04 1.14
N TYR A 138 -1.95 4.67 0.84
CA TYR A 138 -2.20 6.06 1.20
C TYR A 138 -2.23 6.29 2.72
N ARG A 139 -2.77 5.33 3.49
CA ARG A 139 -2.78 5.38 4.95
C ARG A 139 -1.36 5.36 5.53
N LYS A 140 -0.51 4.46 5.02
CA LYS A 140 0.90 4.34 5.43
C LYS A 140 1.74 5.55 5.02
N ALA A 141 1.41 6.17 3.88
CA ALA A 141 2.02 7.40 3.40
C ALA A 141 1.50 8.68 4.10
N ASN A 142 0.65 8.55 5.12
CA ASN A 142 0.06 9.67 5.87
C ASN A 142 -0.86 10.58 5.00
N ARG A 143 -1.34 10.08 3.85
CA ARG A 143 -2.24 10.76 2.90
C ARG A 143 -3.69 10.33 3.08
N PHE A 144 -4.21 10.57 4.28
CA PHE A 144 -5.56 10.15 4.66
C PHE A 144 -6.68 10.84 3.87
N ARG A 145 -6.46 12.09 3.41
CA ARG A 145 -7.46 12.84 2.62
C ARG A 145 -7.77 12.14 1.30
N ASP A 146 -6.73 11.70 0.59
CA ASP A 146 -6.87 11.03 -0.71
C ASP A 146 -7.41 9.61 -0.56
N ALA A 147 -6.98 8.90 0.49
CA ALA A 147 -7.53 7.61 0.86
C ALA A 147 -9.04 7.70 1.11
N ALA A 148 -9.49 8.68 1.89
CA ALA A 148 -10.90 8.91 2.18
C ALA A 148 -11.68 9.25 0.90
N GLN A 149 -11.16 10.15 0.07
CA GLN A 149 -11.81 10.51 -1.19
C GLN A 149 -11.97 9.31 -2.12
N LEU A 150 -10.95 8.45 -2.22
CA LEU A 150 -11.02 7.21 -2.98
C LEU A 150 -12.09 6.26 -2.41
N MET A 151 -12.11 6.07 -1.10
CA MET A 151 -13.09 5.19 -0.43
C MET A 151 -14.53 5.66 -0.63
N PHE A 152 -14.79 6.96 -0.61
CA PHE A 152 -16.13 7.49 -0.89
C PHE A 152 -16.53 7.32 -2.36
N LYS A 153 -15.60 7.49 -3.31
CA LYS A 153 -15.88 7.19 -4.73
C LYS A 153 -16.26 5.73 -4.90
N VAL A 154 -15.51 4.83 -4.27
CA VAL A 154 -15.79 3.39 -4.28
C VAL A 154 -17.15 3.11 -3.65
N ALA A 155 -17.48 3.73 -2.51
CA ALA A 155 -18.78 3.60 -1.89
C ALA A 155 -19.94 4.00 -2.82
N THR A 156 -19.78 5.08 -3.60
CA THR A 156 -20.80 5.52 -4.58
C THR A 156 -20.93 4.57 -5.77
N GLU A 157 -19.82 3.97 -6.23
CA GLU A 157 -19.87 2.98 -7.32
C GLU A 157 -20.43 1.64 -6.85
N GLU A 158 -20.01 1.16 -5.69
CA GLU A 158 -20.53 -0.07 -5.09
C GLU A 158 -22.03 0.09 -4.78
N SER A 159 -22.51 1.28 -4.42
CA SER A 159 -23.94 1.55 -4.17
C SER A 159 -24.82 1.27 -5.38
N LYS A 160 -24.29 1.38 -6.60
CA LYS A 160 -25.05 1.06 -7.83
C LYS A 160 -25.18 -0.44 -8.06
N LYS A 161 -24.25 -1.24 -7.51
CA LYS A 161 -24.18 -2.70 -7.70
C LYS A 161 -25.02 -3.49 -6.69
N ASN A 162 -25.76 -2.81 -5.83
CA ASN A 162 -26.69 -3.40 -4.87
C ASN A 162 -26.06 -4.43 -3.91
N HIS A 163 -24.89 -4.09 -3.35
CA HIS A 163 -24.25 -4.93 -2.32
C HIS A 163 -25.04 -4.96 -1.00
N ALA A 164 -24.77 -5.99 -0.19
CA ALA A 164 -25.37 -6.14 1.12
C ALA A 164 -25.22 -4.84 1.95
N PRO A 165 -26.29 -4.34 2.58
CA PRO A 165 -26.27 -3.08 3.33
C PRO A 165 -25.21 -3.05 4.45
N SER A 166 -24.85 -4.21 4.99
CA SER A 166 -23.78 -4.37 5.99
C SER A 166 -22.38 -4.09 5.43
N VAL A 167 -22.12 -4.43 4.17
CA VAL A 167 -20.85 -4.11 3.46
C VAL A 167 -20.78 -2.62 3.20
N MET A 168 -21.88 -2.00 2.77
CA MET A 168 -21.94 -0.55 2.54
C MET A 168 -21.64 0.24 3.80
N LYS A 169 -22.27 -0.14 4.92
CA LYS A 169 -21.97 0.47 6.21
C LYS A 169 -20.47 0.39 6.53
N LYS A 170 -19.83 -0.76 6.30
CA LYS A 170 -18.37 -0.93 6.55
C LYS A 170 -17.52 0.00 5.68
N ILE A 171 -17.84 0.14 4.38
CA ILE A 171 -17.10 1.01 3.46
C ILE A 171 -17.22 2.48 3.90
N TYR A 172 -18.43 2.95 4.22
CA TYR A 172 -18.65 4.32 4.70
C TYR A 172 -18.00 4.58 6.06
N VAL A 173 -18.02 3.62 6.99
CA VAL A 173 -17.31 3.73 8.27
C VAL A 173 -15.81 3.85 8.04
N LEU A 174 -15.23 3.01 7.17
CA LEU A 174 -13.81 3.10 6.84
C LEU A 174 -13.45 4.47 6.25
N ALA A 175 -14.24 4.96 5.28
CA ALA A 175 -14.05 6.30 4.72
C ALA A 175 -14.10 7.40 5.81
N ALA A 176 -15.06 7.32 6.72
CA ALA A 176 -15.21 8.29 7.80
C ALA A 176 -14.07 8.26 8.82
N THR A 177 -13.60 7.06 9.19
CA THR A 177 -12.45 6.92 10.10
C THR A 177 -11.18 7.55 9.52
N LEU A 178 -10.94 7.41 8.20
CA LEU A 178 -9.81 8.04 7.53
C LEU A 178 -9.89 9.57 7.57
N VAL A 179 -11.09 10.16 7.44
CA VAL A 179 -11.28 11.61 7.57
C VAL A 179 -10.97 12.08 8.99
N GLU A 180 -11.38 11.33 10.02
CA GLU A 180 -11.09 11.69 11.40
C GLU A 180 -9.58 11.55 11.71
N GLU A 181 -8.92 10.52 11.18
CA GLU A 181 -7.47 10.37 11.27
C GLU A 181 -6.74 11.56 10.63
N HIS A 182 -7.18 12.02 9.45
CA HIS A 182 -6.66 13.23 8.82
C HIS A 182 -6.82 14.46 9.74
N ARG A 183 -8.03 14.69 10.28
CA ARG A 183 -8.32 15.81 11.18
C ARG A 183 -7.46 15.76 12.45
N MET A 184 -7.26 14.58 13.03
CA MET A 184 -6.39 14.39 14.19
C MET A 184 -4.93 14.73 13.87
N LEU A 185 -4.42 14.33 12.71
CA LEU A 185 -3.05 14.66 12.29
C LEU A 185 -2.87 16.15 12.00
N SER A 186 -3.85 16.79 11.36
CA SER A 186 -3.87 18.25 11.19
C SER A 186 -3.86 18.98 12.54
N ARG A 187 -4.61 18.49 13.54
CA ARG A 187 -4.60 19.05 14.90
C ARG A 187 -3.28 18.84 15.66
N LYS A 188 -2.62 17.69 15.47
CA LYS A 188 -1.31 17.41 16.11
C LYS A 188 -0.20 18.28 15.52
N THR A 189 -0.18 18.43 14.19
CA THR A 189 0.79 19.28 13.48
C THR A 189 0.58 20.77 13.79
N SER A 190 -0.66 21.23 13.96
CA SER A 190 -0.97 22.61 14.37
C SER A 190 -0.59 22.91 15.82
N LYS A 191 -0.70 21.95 16.75
CA LYS A 191 -0.24 22.12 18.15
C LYS A 191 1.29 22.17 18.29
N ALA A 192 2.04 21.63 17.34
CA ALA A 192 3.51 21.61 17.39
C ALA A 192 4.17 22.91 16.89
N THR A 193 3.42 23.81 16.22
CA THR A 193 3.97 24.97 15.50
C THR A 193 3.61 26.35 16.09
N GLY A 194 2.87 26.44 17.21
CA GLY A 194 2.63 27.70 17.94
C GLY A 194 2.09 27.41 19.34
N SER A 195 2.86 27.65 20.41
CA SER A 195 2.96 28.94 21.11
C SER A 195 1.62 29.46 21.64
N THR A 196 1.56 29.54 22.97
CA THR A 196 0.58 30.22 23.82
C THR A 196 -0.38 31.19 23.12
N LYS A 197 -1.66 30.80 23.04
CA LYS A 197 -2.78 31.71 23.30
C LYS A 197 -4.01 30.87 23.62
N THR A 198 -4.61 31.17 24.76
CA THR A 198 -5.99 30.84 25.12
C THR A 198 -6.91 31.35 24.02
N THR A 199 -7.30 30.48 23.10
CA THR A 199 -8.25 30.82 22.04
C THR A 199 -9.45 29.91 22.19
N ASN A 200 -10.56 30.52 22.60
CA ASN A 200 -11.87 29.89 22.85
C ASN A 200 -12.23 28.90 21.74
N GLU A 201 -12.99 27.85 22.07
CA GLU A 201 -13.45 26.81 21.13
C GLU A 201 -14.04 27.39 19.83
N ALA A 202 -14.63 28.59 19.91
CA ALA A 202 -15.10 29.38 18.77
C ALA A 202 -14.02 29.69 17.71
N SER A 203 -12.78 29.98 18.12
CA SER A 203 -11.67 30.23 17.20
C SER A 203 -11.09 28.95 16.56
N LEU A 204 -11.21 27.80 17.22
CA LEU A 204 -10.91 26.49 16.63
C LEU A 204 -11.97 26.12 15.58
N ALA A 205 -13.24 26.37 15.88
CA ALA A 205 -14.34 26.22 14.93
C ALA A 205 -14.20 27.18 13.73
N LEU A 206 -13.79 28.43 13.99
CA LEU A 206 -13.56 29.43 12.95
C LEU A 206 -12.36 29.09 12.05
N ASN A 207 -11.25 28.61 12.62
CA ASN A 207 -10.11 28.15 11.84
C ASN A 207 -10.45 26.91 10.99
N ALA A 208 -11.29 26.00 11.50
CA ALA A 208 -11.81 24.90 10.71
C ALA A 208 -12.65 25.39 9.52
N LEU A 209 -13.48 26.43 9.72
CA LEU A 209 -14.29 27.08 8.68
C LEU A 209 -13.42 27.80 7.63
N MET A 210 -12.34 28.46 8.07
CA MET A 210 -11.46 29.27 7.21
C MET A 210 -10.50 28.44 6.35
N SER A 211 -10.15 27.22 6.78
CA SER A 211 -9.30 26.33 5.97
C SER A 211 -10.02 25.69 4.76
N ASP A 212 -11.37 25.76 4.70
CA ASP A 212 -12.16 25.20 3.60
C ASP A 212 -12.41 26.18 2.44
N ASP A 213 -12.43 27.50 2.69
CA ASP A 213 -12.75 28.50 1.65
C ASP A 213 -11.55 28.93 0.80
N ALA A 214 -10.32 28.56 1.16
CA ALA A 214 -9.11 29.03 0.48
C ALA A 214 -8.84 28.35 -0.88
N LYS A 215 -9.64 27.36 -1.30
CA LYS A 215 -9.58 26.78 -2.66
C LYS A 215 -10.99 26.48 -3.15
N GLY A 216 -11.57 27.42 -3.91
CA GLY A 216 -12.86 27.32 -4.62
C GLY A 216 -12.91 26.23 -5.71
N THR A 217 -12.60 25.00 -5.34
CA THR A 217 -12.79 23.78 -6.13
C THR A 217 -13.86 23.01 -5.39
N ALA A 218 -15.10 23.03 -5.90
CA ALA A 218 -16.26 22.27 -5.42
C ALA A 218 -15.86 21.09 -4.53
N THR A 219 -15.70 21.36 -3.24
CA THR A 219 -15.05 20.41 -2.33
C THR A 219 -16.02 19.28 -2.14
N PHE A 220 -15.47 18.07 -2.15
CA PHE A 220 -16.21 16.83 -2.09
C PHE A 220 -17.08 16.81 -0.82
N ARG A 221 -18.37 17.20 -0.93
CA ARG A 221 -19.41 17.25 0.12
C ARG A 221 -19.37 16.11 1.16
N PRO A 222 -19.00 14.87 0.80
CA PRO A 222 -18.84 13.80 1.79
C PRO A 222 -17.76 14.02 2.87
N LEU A 223 -16.81 14.93 2.67
CA LEU A 223 -15.77 15.25 3.68
C LEU A 223 -16.30 16.10 4.86
N ASP A 224 -17.37 16.86 4.65
CA ASP A 224 -17.95 17.74 5.68
C ASP A 224 -18.68 16.90 6.72
N GLN A 225 -19.43 15.89 6.23
CA GLN A 225 -20.25 15.00 7.04
C GLN A 225 -19.96 13.52 6.73
N PRO A 226 -18.75 13.06 7.10
CA PRO A 226 -18.24 11.75 6.67
C PRO A 226 -19.06 10.56 7.20
N TRP A 227 -19.72 10.73 8.35
CA TRP A 227 -20.51 9.67 9.00
C TRP A 227 -21.91 9.49 8.44
N ARG A 228 -22.44 10.44 7.67
CA ARG A 228 -23.84 10.40 7.21
C ARG A 228 -24.20 9.17 6.40
N GLY A 229 -23.31 8.74 5.51
CA GLY A 229 -23.52 7.51 4.74
C GLY A 229 -23.62 6.29 5.65
N ALA A 230 -22.74 6.19 6.65
CA ALA A 230 -22.75 5.10 7.61
C ALA A 230 -23.99 5.09 8.51
N GLU A 231 -24.44 6.27 8.96
CA GLU A 231 -25.65 6.44 9.75
C GLU A 231 -26.91 6.02 8.97
N ALA A 232 -27.02 6.44 7.71
CA ALA A 232 -28.15 6.07 6.86
C ALA A 232 -28.29 4.54 6.73
N PHE A 233 -27.20 3.84 6.40
CA PHE A 233 -27.21 2.37 6.34
C PHE A 233 -27.40 1.71 7.71
N HIS A 234 -26.94 2.35 8.79
CA HIS A 234 -27.17 1.84 10.14
C HIS A 234 -28.65 1.87 10.52
N PHE A 235 -29.33 3.00 10.31
CA PHE A 235 -30.75 3.12 10.59
C PHE A 235 -31.59 2.22 9.69
N TYR A 236 -31.20 2.09 8.41
CA TYR A 236 -31.84 1.14 7.50
C TYR A 236 -31.78 -0.30 8.03
N LEU A 237 -30.59 -0.77 8.44
CA LEU A 237 -30.40 -2.11 9.01
C LEU A 237 -31.19 -2.30 10.33
N LEU A 238 -31.26 -1.25 11.16
CA LEU A 238 -32.03 -1.30 12.41
C LEU A 238 -33.53 -1.42 12.13
N ALA A 239 -34.04 -0.64 11.16
CA ALA A 239 -35.44 -0.71 10.75
C ALA A 239 -35.81 -2.08 10.16
N GLN A 240 -34.94 -2.65 9.31
CA GLN A 240 -35.14 -4.01 8.81
C GLN A 240 -35.22 -5.02 9.95
N ARG A 241 -34.30 -4.93 10.93
CA ARG A 241 -34.30 -5.84 12.09
C ARG A 241 -35.58 -5.71 12.91
N GLN A 242 -36.02 -4.48 13.19
CA GLN A 242 -37.25 -4.22 13.95
C GLN A 242 -38.50 -4.75 13.21
N LEU A 243 -38.53 -4.65 11.88
CA LEU A 243 -39.62 -5.19 11.06
C LEU A 243 -39.70 -6.72 11.20
N TYR A 244 -38.57 -7.43 11.04
CA TYR A 244 -38.53 -8.88 11.16
C TYR A 244 -38.79 -9.37 12.59
N GLU A 245 -38.35 -8.63 13.62
CA GLU A 245 -38.66 -8.95 15.01
C GLU A 245 -40.16 -8.72 15.34
N GLY A 246 -40.82 -7.77 14.67
CA GLY A 246 -42.25 -7.48 14.86
C GLY A 246 -43.21 -8.46 14.17
N GLU A 247 -42.82 -9.09 13.06
CA GLU A 247 -43.67 -10.07 12.35
C GLU A 247 -43.93 -11.34 13.18
N TYR A 248 -43.00 -11.75 14.05
CA TYR A 248 -43.18 -12.93 14.91
C TYR A 248 -44.25 -12.74 16.01
N PHE A 249 -44.59 -11.50 16.37
CA PHE A 249 -45.60 -11.24 17.42
C PHE A 249 -47.05 -11.30 16.93
N TYR A 250 -47.28 -11.29 15.61
CA TYR A 250 -48.64 -11.32 15.03
C TYR A 250 -49.06 -12.67 14.45
N SER A 251 -48.17 -13.67 14.41
CA SER A 251 -48.47 -14.99 13.81
C SER A 251 -48.95 -16.07 14.78
N ASP A 252 -48.99 -15.80 16.10
CA ASP A 252 -49.40 -16.75 17.14
C ASP A 252 -50.73 -16.35 17.85
N GLY A 253 -51.56 -15.51 17.21
CA GLY A 253 -52.87 -15.05 17.73
C GLY A 253 -54.07 -15.67 17.03
#